data_AF-A0A2W6ZL55-F1
#
_entry.id   AF-A0A2W6ZL55-F1
#
_cell.length_a   1.000
_cell.length_b   1.000
_cell.length_c   1.000
_cell.angle_alpha   90.00
_cell.angle_beta   90.00
_cell.angle_gamma   90.00
#
_symmetry.space_group_name_H-M   'P 1'
#
loop_
_entity.id
_entity.type
_entity.pdbx_description
1 polymer ?
#
loop_
_entity_poly.entity_id
_entity_poly.type
_entity_poly.pdbx_seq_one_letter_code
_entity_poly.pdbx_strand_id
1 'polypeptide(L)'
;TLTPAIPPFQAELPPTVEVPANEFMGLSVEPAAIDLSDIIAQTDVELQRLGWGVTQGREFLEKTYGKRSRHDLTDDELLEFLLFLETQSPVPHP
;
A
#
# COMPACT_ATOMS: atom_id res chain seq x y z
N THR A 1 30.05 44.29 14.68
CA THR A 1 31.48 43.92 14.58
C THR A 1 31.58 42.69 13.71
N LEU A 2 32.24 42.82 12.57
CA LEU A 2 32.46 41.78 11.56
C LEU A 2 33.75 41.02 11.92
N THR A 3 33.68 39.69 11.98
CA THR A 3 34.66 38.77 11.36
C THR A 3 34.09 37.34 11.45
N PRO A 4 33.86 36.64 10.33
CA PRO A 4 33.69 35.19 10.33
C PRO A 4 35.07 34.51 10.29
N ALA A 5 35.34 33.60 11.23
CA ALA A 5 36.53 32.76 11.19
C ALA A 5 36.24 31.50 10.35
N ILE A 6 36.85 31.42 9.18
CA ILE A 6 36.87 30.24 8.29
C ILE A 6 38.04 29.34 8.75
N PRO A 7 37.81 28.08 9.15
CA PRO A 7 38.90 27.11 9.33
C PRO A 7 39.41 26.56 7.98
N PRO A 8 40.67 26.07 7.94
CA PRO A 8 41.42 25.85 6.71
C PRO A 8 40.92 24.65 5.89
N PHE A 9 41.02 24.81 4.57
CA PHE A 9 40.80 23.79 3.55
C PHE A 9 41.79 22.62 3.72
N GLN A 10 41.36 21.55 4.40
CA GLN A 10 42.07 20.28 4.39
C GLN A 10 41.80 19.61 3.04
N ALA A 11 42.81 19.62 2.16
CA ALA A 11 42.81 18.82 0.95
C ALA A 11 43.12 17.36 1.31
N GLU A 12 42.09 16.60 1.67
CA GLU A 12 42.15 15.13 1.70
C GLU A 12 41.25 14.55 0.60
N LEU A 13 41.75 13.49 0.00
CA LEU A 13 41.44 12.96 -1.32
C LEU A 13 40.08 12.25 -1.33
N PRO A 14 39.22 12.38 -2.37
CA PRO A 14 38.11 11.45 -2.56
C PRO A 14 38.54 10.26 -3.44
N PRO A 15 37.76 9.18 -3.58
CA PRO A 15 37.03 8.40 -2.58
C PRO A 15 37.42 6.91 -2.71
N THR A 16 37.62 6.19 -1.61
CA THR A 16 37.49 4.71 -1.62
C THR A 16 36.79 4.32 -0.33
N VAL A 17 35.52 4.71 -0.26
CA VAL A 17 34.54 3.92 0.49
C VAL A 17 33.89 3.04 -0.55
N GLU A 18 34.27 1.77 -0.43
CA GLU A 18 33.73 0.61 -1.08
C GLU A 18 32.22 0.73 -1.17
N VAL A 19 31.65 0.56 -2.36
CA VAL A 19 30.23 0.28 -2.51
C VAL A 19 29.95 -1.09 -1.85
N PRO A 20 29.25 -1.18 -0.70
CA PRO A 20 28.48 -2.38 -0.48
C PRO A 20 27.35 -2.33 -1.52
N ALA A 21 27.41 -3.26 -2.47
CA ALA A 21 26.31 -3.60 -3.35
C ALA A 21 25.14 -4.19 -2.54
N ASN A 22 24.52 -3.37 -1.70
CA ASN A 22 23.27 -3.65 -1.03
C ASN A 22 22.19 -2.65 -1.49
N GLU A 23 22.17 -2.41 -2.80
CA GLU A 23 20.98 -2.05 -3.56
C GLU A 23 20.20 -3.31 -3.97
N PHE A 24 19.88 -4.19 -3.02
CA PHE A 24 18.89 -5.22 -3.31
C PHE A 24 17.94 -5.35 -2.14
N MET A 25 16.78 -4.74 -2.33
CA MET A 25 15.59 -4.93 -1.54
C MET A 25 15.72 -4.55 -0.07
N GLY A 26 15.32 -3.31 0.21
CA GLY A 26 14.51 -3.01 1.38
C GLY A 26 13.14 -3.73 1.32
N LEU A 27 13.11 -5.01 0.94
CA LEU A 27 12.08 -5.90 1.43
C LEU A 27 12.45 -6.14 2.89
N SER A 28 12.08 -5.16 3.71
CA SER A 28 11.76 -5.42 5.09
C SER A 28 10.61 -6.44 5.03
N VAL A 29 10.95 -7.72 4.94
CA VAL A 29 10.03 -8.81 5.25
C VAL A 29 9.91 -8.80 6.77
N GLU A 30 9.36 -7.71 7.30
CA GLU A 30 8.69 -7.76 8.58
C GLU A 30 7.55 -8.77 8.41
N PRO A 31 7.29 -9.66 9.38
CA PRO A 31 6.14 -10.54 9.30
C PRO A 31 4.90 -9.67 9.12
N ALA A 32 4.38 -9.70 7.89
CA ALA A 32 3.47 -8.74 7.29
C ALA A 32 2.37 -8.32 8.27
N ALA A 33 2.51 -7.12 8.85
CA ALA A 33 1.34 -6.35 9.19
C ALA A 33 0.66 -6.12 7.84
N ILE A 34 -0.39 -6.89 7.55
CA ILE A 34 -1.11 -6.74 6.30
C ILE A 34 -1.62 -5.30 6.31
N ASP A 35 -1.04 -4.46 5.46
CA ASP A 35 -1.37 -3.05 5.43
C ASP A 35 -2.82 -2.91 4.97
N LEU A 36 -3.72 -2.60 5.90
CA LEU A 36 -5.15 -2.42 5.62
C LEU A 36 -5.37 -1.40 4.49
N SER A 37 -4.47 -0.42 4.38
CA SER A 37 -4.46 0.56 3.28
C SER A 37 -4.28 -0.10 1.91
N ASP A 38 -3.37 -1.07 1.78
CA ASP A 38 -3.14 -1.80 0.53
C ASP A 38 -4.34 -2.69 0.20
N ILE A 39 -4.94 -3.36 1.19
CA ILE A 39 -6.16 -4.17 0.96
C ILE A 39 -7.31 -3.28 0.50
N ILE A 40 -7.51 -2.09 1.10
CA ILE A 40 -8.54 -1.15 0.67
C ILE A 40 -8.29 -0.68 -0.77
N ALA A 41 -7.04 -0.36 -1.12
CA ALA A 41 -6.66 0.03 -2.47
C ALA A 41 -6.94 -1.08 -3.47
N GLN A 42 -6.54 -2.32 -3.16
CA GLN A 42 -6.78 -3.48 -4.02
C GLN A 42 -8.27 -3.79 -4.16
N THR A 43 -9.04 -3.66 -3.08
CA THR A 43 -10.51 -3.79 -3.11
C THR A 43 -11.13 -2.76 -4.07
N ASP A 44 -10.61 -1.53 -4.12
CA ASP A 44 -11.09 -0.53 -5.08
C ASP A 44 -10.81 -0.91 -6.53
N VAL A 45 -9.61 -1.44 -6.80
CA VAL A 45 -9.23 -1.96 -8.11
C VAL A 45 -10.15 -3.10 -8.54
N GLU A 46 -10.45 -4.04 -7.63
CA GLU A 46 -11.34 -5.16 -7.92
C GLU A 46 -12.79 -4.72 -8.15
N LEU A 47 -13.31 -3.76 -7.36
CA LEU A 47 -14.62 -3.18 -7.60
C LEU A 47 -14.70 -2.51 -8.98
N GLN A 48 -13.68 -1.74 -9.36
CA GLN A 48 -13.59 -1.11 -10.67
C GLN A 48 -13.52 -2.16 -11.80
N ARG A 49 -12.71 -3.21 -11.62
CA ARG A 49 -12.58 -4.32 -12.57
C ARG A 49 -13.91 -5.04 -12.82
N LEU A 50 -14.72 -5.20 -11.77
CA LEU A 50 -16.04 -5.80 -11.85
C LEU A 50 -17.13 -4.83 -12.34
N GLY A 51 -16.82 -3.54 -12.47
CA GLY A 51 -17.80 -2.49 -12.75
C GLY A 51 -18.77 -2.23 -11.58
N TRP A 52 -18.40 -2.64 -10.36
CA TRP A 52 -19.22 -2.43 -9.17
C TRP A 52 -19.11 -0.97 -8.73
N GLY A 53 -20.26 -0.29 -8.67
CA GLY A 53 -20.34 1.04 -8.11
C GLY A 53 -20.26 1.03 -6.58
N VAL A 54 -19.98 2.21 -6.00
CA VAL A 54 -19.94 2.42 -4.53
C VAL A 54 -21.22 1.94 -3.84
N THR A 55 -22.38 2.13 -4.47
CA THR A 55 -23.67 1.66 -3.95
C THR A 55 -23.71 0.13 -3.82
N GLN A 56 -23.29 -0.59 -4.86
CA GLN A 56 -23.31 -2.05 -4.87
C GLN A 56 -22.32 -2.64 -3.87
N GLY A 57 -21.11 -2.05 -3.79
CA GLY A 57 -20.14 -2.38 -2.74
C GLY A 57 -20.74 -2.17 -1.35
N ARG A 58 -21.36 -1.00 -1.09
CA ARG A 58 -21.98 -0.70 0.20
C ARG A 58 -23.13 -1.65 0.55
N GLU A 59 -24.03 -1.92 -0.39
CA GLU A 59 -25.14 -2.87 -0.17
C GLU A 59 -24.61 -4.27 0.17
N PHE A 60 -23.53 -4.71 -0.47
CA PHE A 60 -22.86 -5.96 -0.13
C PHE A 60 -22.30 -5.91 1.30
N LEU A 61 -21.61 -4.84 1.68
CA LEU A 61 -21.06 -4.70 3.04
C LEU A 61 -22.16 -4.67 4.11
N GLU A 62 -23.27 -3.99 3.85
CA GLU A 62 -24.40 -3.91 4.76
C GLU A 62 -25.10 -5.27 4.89
N LYS A 63 -25.18 -6.04 3.80
CA LYS A 63 -25.84 -7.36 3.80
C LYS A 63 -24.97 -8.48 4.38
N THR A 64 -23.66 -8.45 4.11
CA THR A 64 -22.72 -9.52 4.49
C THR A 64 -22.15 -9.28 5.89
N TYR A 65 -21.74 -8.04 6.20
CA TYR A 65 -21.06 -7.69 7.45
C TYR A 65 -21.86 -6.74 8.35
N GLY A 66 -22.97 -6.17 7.86
CA GLY A 66 -23.72 -5.14 8.59
C GLY A 66 -22.99 -3.79 8.66
N LYS A 67 -22.00 -3.56 7.79
CA LYS A 67 -21.15 -2.35 7.80
C LYS A 67 -21.41 -1.45 6.61
N ARG A 68 -21.17 -0.15 6.78
CA ARG A 68 -21.47 0.86 5.76
C ARG A 68 -20.25 1.28 4.93
N SER A 69 -19.05 0.89 5.37
CA SER A 69 -17.78 1.25 4.74
C SER A 69 -16.76 0.14 4.89
N ARG A 70 -15.82 0.06 3.95
CA ARG A 70 -14.64 -0.83 4.02
C ARG A 70 -13.75 -0.52 5.23
N HIS A 71 -13.73 0.74 5.66
CA HIS A 71 -13.00 1.18 6.84
C HIS A 71 -13.63 0.71 8.17
N ASP A 72 -14.90 0.28 8.15
CA ASP A 72 -15.59 -0.25 9.34
C ASP A 72 -15.43 -1.79 9.47
N LEU A 73 -14.78 -2.42 8.49
CA LEU A 73 -14.49 -3.85 8.50
C LEU A 73 -13.26 -4.14 9.36
N THR A 74 -13.27 -5.31 9.99
CA THR A 74 -12.06 -5.91 10.55
C THR A 74 -11.13 -6.40 9.46
N ASP A 75 -9.90 -6.67 9.84
CA ASP A 75 -8.80 -7.14 9.01
C ASP A 75 -9.22 -8.39 8.21
N ASP A 76 -9.79 -9.38 8.91
CA ASP A 76 -10.32 -10.62 8.32
C ASP A 76 -11.50 -10.34 7.37
N GLU A 77 -12.47 -9.52 7.79
CA GLU A 77 -13.65 -9.20 6.97
C GLU A 77 -13.26 -8.48 5.67
N LEU A 78 -12.27 -7.58 5.74
CA LEU A 78 -11.77 -6.85 4.58
C LEU A 78 -11.02 -7.79 3.62
N LEU A 79 -10.23 -8.73 4.14
CA LEU A 79 -9.58 -9.77 3.34
C LEU A 79 -10.58 -10.72 2.69
N GLU A 80 -11.60 -11.17 3.43
CA GLU A 80 -12.69 -11.98 2.89
C GLU A 80 -13.43 -11.24 1.78
N PHE A 81 -13.66 -9.94 1.96
CA PHE A 81 -14.31 -9.12 0.95
C PHE A 81 -13.45 -9.01 -0.31
N LEU A 82 -12.15 -8.74 -0.16
CA LEU A 82 -11.23 -8.70 -1.30
C LEU A 82 -11.21 -10.05 -2.04
N LEU A 83 -11.04 -11.15 -1.32
CA LEU A 83 -11.03 -12.49 -1.90
C LEU A 83 -12.35 -12.80 -2.62
N PHE A 84 -13.49 -12.40 -2.05
CA PHE A 84 -14.78 -12.54 -2.70
C PHE A 84 -14.80 -11.81 -4.06
N LEU A 85 -14.31 -10.58 -4.14
CA LEU A 85 -14.25 -9.83 -5.40
C LEU A 85 -13.29 -10.47 -6.41
N GLU A 86 -12.13 -10.95 -5.99
CA GLU A 86 -11.18 -11.65 -6.86
C GLU A 86 -11.77 -12.93 -7.46
N THR A 87 -12.62 -13.64 -6.71
CA THR A 87 -13.34 -14.83 -7.21
C THR A 87 -14.48 -14.48 -8.17
N GLN A 88 -14.95 -13.24 -8.20
CA GLN A 88 -15.95 -12.82 -9.17
C GLN A 88 -15.31 -12.72 -10.56
N SER A 89 -15.86 -13.46 -11.52
CA SER A 89 -15.49 -13.32 -12.92
C SER A 89 -15.95 -11.94 -13.41
N PRO A 90 -15.11 -11.16 -14.10
CA PRO A 90 -15.55 -9.90 -14.70
C PRO A 90 -16.64 -10.23 -15.71
N VAL A 91 -17.79 -9.56 -15.61
CA VAL A 91 -18.93 -9.80 -16.50
C VAL A 91 -18.45 -9.59 -17.95
N PRO A 92 -18.45 -10.64 -18.81
CA PRO A 92 -18.07 -10.47 -20.20
C PRO A 92 -19.13 -9.57 -20.86
N HIS A 93 -18.68 -8.43 -21.38
CA HIS A 93 -19.54 -7.52 -22.13
C HIS A 93 -19.96 -8.24 -23.42
N PRO A 94 -21.28 -8.44 -23.69
CA PRO A 94 -21.74 -8.99 -24.95
C PRO A 94 -21.58 -8.00 -26.12
#